data_AF-G9ZFH6-F1
#
_entry.id   AF-G9ZFH6-F1
#
_cell.length_a   1.000
_cell.length_b   1.000
_cell.length_c   1.000
_cell.angle_alpha   90.00
_cell.angle_beta   90.00
_cell.angle_gamma   90.00
#
_symmetry.space_group_name_H-M   'P 1'
#
loop_
_entity.id
_entity.type
_entity.pdbx_description
1 polymer ?
#
loop_
_entity_poly.entity_id
_entity_poly.type
_entity_poly.pdbx_seq_one_letter_code
_entity_poly.pdbx_strand_id
1 'polypeptide(L)'
;MATEIGNQLLARVRDEMGRNIATIKRQLIEWLERPESGGIEILRDKLAEISGGLSLMEQGEAVALADAIIAGVTDLSQGVAQHGVDAAFAGHGAEIAAGLLVLTDYIERLDHLSEHNRQAVTQATEAVKSIAAADKDTVHVAAQPFISKETYQALAAKINEVIETSRNQIEEHIRNPEAPFNTATIIEANKDLISFFAVLELKTPQALLQQINQQISAQLSEQ
;
A
#
# COMPACT_ATOMS: atom_id res chain seq x y z
N MET A 1 -33.06 -25.55 8.16
CA MET A 1 -33.61 -24.36 7.46
C MET A 1 -33.01 -23.06 7.98
N ALA A 2 -33.22 -22.60 9.22
CA ALA A 2 -32.65 -21.33 9.71
C ALA A 2 -31.11 -21.29 9.72
N THR A 3 -30.45 -22.37 10.16
CA THR A 3 -28.98 -22.53 10.14
C THR A 3 -28.40 -22.64 8.73
N GLU A 4 -29.17 -23.17 7.78
CA GLU A 4 -28.75 -23.32 6.38
C GLU A 4 -28.82 -22.00 5.63
N ILE A 5 -29.86 -21.20 5.88
CA ILE A 5 -30.00 -19.83 5.37
C ILE A 5 -28.91 -18.93 5.96
N GLY A 6 -28.61 -19.05 7.26
CA GLY A 6 -27.52 -18.32 7.91
C GLY A 6 -26.16 -18.61 7.28
N ASN A 7 -25.82 -19.88 7.05
CA ASN A 7 -24.57 -20.27 6.42
C ASN A 7 -24.47 -19.81 4.96
N GLN A 8 -25.57 -19.86 4.20
CA GLN A 8 -25.62 -19.34 2.83
C GLN A 8 -25.43 -17.81 2.77
N LEU A 9 -25.99 -17.09 3.73
CA LEU A 9 -25.81 -15.65 3.84
C LEU A 9 -24.35 -15.29 4.14
N LEU A 10 -23.71 -15.98 5.09
CA LEU A 10 -22.30 -15.78 5.42
C LEU A 10 -21.38 -16.08 4.24
N ALA A 11 -21.64 -17.16 3.49
CA ALA A 11 -20.90 -17.47 2.27
C ALA A 11 -21.02 -16.35 1.23
N ARG A 12 -22.23 -15.82 1.03
CA ARG A 12 -22.48 -14.73 0.09
C ARG A 12 -21.81 -13.43 0.51
N VAL A 13 -21.84 -13.09 1.80
CA VAL A 13 -21.14 -11.93 2.36
C VAL A 13 -19.63 -12.05 2.10
N ARG A 14 -19.05 -13.25 2.24
CA ARG A 14 -17.63 -13.47 1.93
C ARG A 14 -17.30 -13.30 0.44
N ASP A 15 -18.12 -13.85 -0.46
CA ASP A 15 -17.93 -13.69 -1.90
C ASP A 15 -18.05 -12.22 -2.34
N GLU A 16 -18.90 -11.46 -1.65
CA GLU A 16 -19.03 -10.01 -1.84
C GLU A 16 -17.79 -9.26 -1.32
N MET A 17 -17.31 -9.59 -0.12
CA MET A 17 -16.07 -9.01 0.42
C MET A 17 -14.88 -9.26 -0.52
N GLY A 18 -14.72 -10.46 -1.08
CA GLY A 18 -13.64 -10.76 -2.03
C GLY A 18 -13.69 -9.89 -3.30
N ARG A 19 -14.88 -9.66 -3.85
CA ARG A 19 -15.08 -8.75 -5.01
C ARG A 19 -14.83 -7.29 -4.64
N ASN A 20 -15.25 -6.88 -3.45
CA ASN A 20 -15.00 -5.54 -2.93
C ASN A 20 -13.51 -5.28 -2.73
N ILE A 21 -12.73 -6.22 -2.20
CA ILE A 21 -11.27 -6.10 -2.06
C ILE A 21 -10.59 -5.84 -3.40
N ALA A 22 -10.94 -6.56 -4.46
CA ALA A 22 -10.36 -6.34 -5.78
C ALA A 22 -10.63 -4.92 -6.30
N THR A 23 -11.84 -4.41 -6.04
CA THR A 23 -12.23 -3.04 -6.40
C THR A 23 -11.45 -2.02 -5.59
N ILE A 24 -11.34 -2.21 -4.27
CA ILE A 24 -10.60 -1.34 -3.35
C ILE A 24 -9.14 -1.26 -3.74
N LYS A 25 -8.47 -2.40 -4.00
CA LYS A 25 -7.05 -2.41 -4.42
C LYS A 25 -6.83 -1.58 -5.68
N ARG A 26 -7.71 -1.73 -6.68
CA ARG A 26 -7.64 -0.94 -7.92
C ARG A 26 -7.82 0.56 -7.66
N GLN A 27 -8.85 0.93 -6.90
CA GLN A 27 -9.12 2.34 -6.59
C GLN A 27 -8.00 2.96 -5.75
N LEU A 28 -7.40 2.21 -4.82
CA LEU A 28 -6.29 2.70 -4.01
C LEU A 28 -5.07 3.00 -4.88
N ILE A 29 -4.73 2.11 -5.82
CA ILE A 29 -3.62 2.32 -6.75
C ILE A 29 -3.88 3.55 -7.63
N GLU A 30 -5.06 3.63 -8.26
CA GLU A 30 -5.43 4.76 -9.12
C GLU A 30 -5.37 6.09 -8.34
N TRP A 31 -5.83 6.10 -7.09
CA TRP A 31 -5.79 7.28 -6.25
C TRP A 31 -4.37 7.64 -5.81
N LEU A 32 -3.53 6.69 -5.42
CA LEU A 32 -2.14 6.97 -5.05
C LEU A 32 -1.33 7.51 -6.24
N GLU A 33 -1.62 7.06 -7.47
CA GLU A 33 -0.98 7.58 -8.68
C GLU A 33 -1.52 8.97 -9.08
N ARG A 34 -2.79 9.25 -8.80
CA ARG A 34 -3.47 10.50 -9.20
C ARG A 34 -4.40 11.01 -8.09
N PRO A 35 -3.86 11.51 -6.97
CA PRO A 35 -4.67 11.79 -5.77
C PRO A 35 -5.65 12.94 -5.95
N GLU A 36 -5.39 13.85 -6.89
CA GLU A 36 -6.30 14.95 -7.24
C GLU A 36 -7.44 14.54 -8.18
N SER A 37 -7.38 13.35 -8.79
CA SER A 37 -8.34 12.94 -9.82
C SER A 37 -9.66 12.37 -9.28
N GLY A 38 -9.81 12.27 -7.95
CA GLY A 38 -10.98 11.69 -7.29
C GLY A 38 -10.95 10.15 -7.27
N GLY A 39 -12.10 9.51 -7.01
CA GLY A 39 -12.23 8.03 -6.95
C GLY A 39 -12.18 7.44 -5.53
N ILE A 40 -11.84 8.26 -4.54
CA ILE A 40 -11.72 7.81 -3.15
C ILE A 40 -13.05 7.46 -2.48
N GLU A 41 -14.17 7.96 -3.01
CA GLU A 41 -15.52 7.62 -2.55
C GLU A 41 -15.84 6.13 -2.78
N ILE A 42 -15.54 5.60 -3.97
CA ILE A 42 -15.80 4.18 -4.28
C ILE A 42 -14.98 3.28 -3.35
N LEU A 43 -13.74 3.66 -3.07
CA LEU A 43 -12.89 2.95 -2.13
C LEU A 43 -13.52 2.94 -0.73
N ARG A 44 -13.98 4.09 -0.23
CA ARG A 44 -14.60 4.22 1.10
C ARG A 44 -15.91 3.44 1.20
N ASP A 45 -16.77 3.53 0.20
CA ASP A 45 -18.03 2.80 0.15
C ASP A 45 -17.79 1.28 0.21
N LYS A 46 -16.84 0.78 -0.57
CA LYS A 46 -16.52 -0.66 -0.59
C LYS A 46 -15.84 -1.13 0.70
N LEU A 47 -15.01 -0.31 1.34
CA LEU A 47 -14.48 -0.64 2.67
C LEU A 47 -15.58 -0.64 3.73
N ALA A 48 -16.55 0.28 3.66
CA ALA A 48 -17.68 0.32 4.58
C ALA A 48 -18.57 -0.93 4.42
N GLU A 49 -18.80 -1.40 3.19
CA GLU A 49 -19.47 -2.67 2.92
C GLU A 49 -18.71 -3.86 3.54
N ILE A 50 -17.37 -3.90 3.41
CA ILE A 50 -16.54 -4.94 4.05
C ILE A 50 -16.64 -4.85 5.58
N SER A 51 -16.53 -3.65 6.15
CA SER A 51 -16.65 -3.42 7.60
C SER A 51 -18.01 -3.92 8.13
N GLY A 52 -19.10 -3.62 7.42
CA GLY A 52 -20.43 -4.15 7.73
C GLY A 52 -20.50 -5.68 7.67
N GLY A 53 -19.93 -6.29 6.63
CA GLY A 53 -19.85 -7.75 6.50
C GLY A 53 -19.07 -8.42 7.62
N LEU A 54 -17.92 -7.87 8.00
CA LEU A 54 -17.09 -8.33 9.12
C LEU A 54 -17.81 -8.18 10.46
N SER A 55 -18.57 -7.09 10.65
CA SER A 55 -19.38 -6.86 11.85
C SER A 55 -20.48 -7.91 12.01
N LEU A 56 -21.17 -8.27 10.92
CA LEU A 56 -22.15 -9.38 10.92
C LEU A 56 -21.52 -10.74 11.26
N MET A 57 -20.22 -10.90 11.03
CA MET A 57 -19.44 -12.09 11.35
C MET A 57 -18.71 -12.00 12.70
N GLU A 58 -19.01 -10.97 13.50
CA GLU A 58 -18.41 -10.71 14.82
C GLU A 58 -16.86 -10.55 14.78
N GLN A 59 -16.30 -10.08 13.66
CA GLN A 59 -14.86 -9.89 13.47
C GLN A 59 -14.41 -8.48 13.90
N GLY A 60 -14.58 -8.15 15.17
CA GLY A 60 -14.39 -6.79 15.71
C GLY A 60 -13.01 -6.18 15.44
N GLU A 61 -11.94 -6.97 15.49
CA GLU A 61 -10.58 -6.50 15.22
C GLU A 61 -10.42 -6.06 13.75
N ALA A 62 -10.98 -6.83 12.81
CA ALA A 62 -10.92 -6.52 11.39
C ALA A 62 -11.84 -5.35 10.99
N VAL A 63 -12.97 -5.18 11.68
CA VAL A 63 -13.82 -3.98 11.59
C VAL A 63 -13.01 -2.74 11.96
N ALA A 64 -12.29 -2.79 13.09
CA ALA A 64 -11.48 -1.66 13.53
C ALA A 64 -10.38 -1.27 12.53
N LEU A 65 -9.77 -2.25 11.86
CA LEU A 65 -8.80 -1.99 10.79
C LEU A 65 -9.46 -1.38 9.56
N ALA A 66 -10.60 -1.91 9.11
CA ALA A 66 -11.33 -1.37 7.96
C ALA A 66 -11.73 0.10 8.21
N ASP A 67 -12.25 0.40 9.40
CA ASP A 67 -12.64 1.76 9.79
C ASP A 67 -11.42 2.70 9.90
N ALA A 68 -10.28 2.21 10.40
CA ALA A 68 -9.04 2.96 10.44
C ALA A 68 -8.54 3.32 9.03
N ILE A 69 -8.62 2.38 8.08
CA ILE A 69 -8.25 2.62 6.68
C ILE A 69 -9.19 3.68 6.06
N ILE A 70 -10.50 3.58 6.29
CA ILE A 70 -11.48 4.58 5.82
C ILE A 70 -11.12 5.97 6.34
N ALA A 71 -10.85 6.08 7.64
CA ALA A 71 -10.47 7.34 8.27
C ALA A 71 -9.16 7.90 7.70
N GLY A 72 -8.10 7.09 7.67
CA GLY A 72 -6.79 7.51 7.18
C GLY A 72 -6.82 7.97 5.72
N VAL A 73 -7.57 7.26 4.88
CA VAL A 73 -7.79 7.66 3.49
C VAL A 73 -8.57 8.98 3.38
N THR A 74 -9.59 9.16 4.22
CA THR A 74 -10.40 10.39 4.24
C THR A 74 -9.52 11.59 4.63
N ASP A 75 -8.76 11.45 5.71
CA ASP A 75 -7.89 12.50 6.23
C ASP A 75 -6.79 12.85 5.22
N LEU A 76 -6.16 11.83 4.63
CA LEU A 76 -5.10 12.02 3.63
C LEU A 76 -5.65 12.68 2.36
N SER A 77 -6.82 12.27 1.88
CA SER A 77 -7.47 12.89 0.73
C SER A 77 -7.88 14.34 1.00
N GLN A 78 -8.33 14.65 2.23
CA GLN A 78 -8.64 16.00 2.64
C GLN A 78 -7.37 16.86 2.69
N GLY A 79 -6.27 16.33 3.22
CA GLY A 79 -4.96 16.98 3.22
C GLY A 79 -4.51 17.35 1.81
N VAL A 80 -4.60 16.42 0.86
CA VAL A 80 -4.28 16.69 -0.56
C VAL A 80 -5.18 17.78 -1.15
N ALA A 81 -6.49 17.73 -0.88
CA ALA A 81 -7.42 18.74 -1.40
C ALA A 81 -7.15 20.16 -0.84
N GLN A 82 -6.63 20.26 0.38
CA GLN A 82 -6.38 21.54 1.06
C GLN A 82 -4.98 22.11 0.80
N HIS A 83 -3.97 21.24 0.70
CA HIS A 83 -2.56 21.62 0.71
C HIS A 83 -1.77 21.11 -0.50
N GLY A 84 -2.40 20.32 -1.38
CA GLY A 84 -1.72 19.58 -2.43
C GLY A 84 -0.99 18.35 -1.88
N VAL A 85 -0.32 17.62 -2.76
CA VAL A 85 0.49 16.46 -2.38
C VAL A 85 1.77 16.93 -1.68
N ASP A 86 1.95 16.54 -0.41
CA ASP A 86 3.15 16.82 0.36
C ASP A 86 4.13 15.63 0.39
N ALA A 87 5.28 15.81 1.05
CA ALA A 87 6.31 14.78 1.16
C ALA A 87 5.90 13.56 2.03
N ALA A 88 4.89 13.71 2.89
CA ALA A 88 4.40 12.64 3.76
C ALA A 88 3.35 11.76 3.06
N PHE A 89 2.72 12.26 2.00
CA PHE A 89 1.66 11.57 1.25
C PHE A 89 2.02 10.14 0.86
N ALA A 90 3.20 9.95 0.27
CA ALA A 90 3.64 8.62 -0.18
C ALA A 90 3.80 7.64 0.99
N GLY A 91 4.38 8.08 2.11
CA GLY A 91 4.54 7.26 3.31
C GLY A 91 3.21 6.88 3.95
N HIS A 92 2.30 7.85 4.09
CA HIS A 92 0.96 7.63 4.61
C HIS A 92 0.14 6.70 3.71
N GLY A 93 0.25 6.88 2.39
CA GLY A 93 -0.37 6.00 1.39
C GLY A 93 0.15 4.57 1.45
N ALA A 94 1.46 4.38 1.67
CA ALA A 94 2.07 3.07 1.83
C ALA A 94 1.57 2.34 3.09
N GLU A 95 1.42 3.07 4.20
CA GLU A 95 0.92 2.53 5.46
C GLU A 95 -0.56 2.09 5.35
N ILE A 96 -1.39 2.90 4.68
CA ILE A 96 -2.77 2.54 4.29
C ILE A 96 -2.80 1.27 3.43
N ALA A 97 -1.93 1.18 2.43
CA ALA A 97 -1.83 0.01 1.55
C ALA A 97 -1.40 -1.25 2.32
N ALA A 98 -0.45 -1.13 3.25
CA ALA A 98 -0.03 -2.22 4.12
C ALA A 98 -1.18 -2.70 5.01
N GLY A 99 -1.94 -1.77 5.62
CA GLY A 99 -3.16 -2.11 6.36
C GLY A 99 -4.19 -2.86 5.51
N LEU A 100 -4.39 -2.45 4.27
CA LEU A 100 -5.29 -3.14 3.33
C LEU A 100 -4.81 -4.57 2.99
N LEU A 101 -3.50 -4.79 2.88
CA LEU A 101 -2.95 -6.13 2.65
C LEU A 101 -3.20 -7.05 3.86
N VAL A 102 -3.01 -6.53 5.07
CA VAL A 102 -3.31 -7.27 6.32
C VAL A 102 -4.80 -7.60 6.42
N LEU A 103 -5.67 -6.64 6.12
CA LEU A 103 -7.12 -6.87 6.08
C LEU A 103 -7.50 -7.92 5.02
N THR A 104 -6.87 -7.89 3.87
CA THR A 104 -7.10 -8.87 2.80
C THR A 104 -6.72 -10.28 3.25
N ASP A 105 -5.51 -10.46 3.79
CA ASP A 105 -5.03 -11.75 4.30
C ASP A 105 -5.95 -12.29 5.41
N TYR A 106 -6.41 -11.41 6.31
CA TYR A 106 -7.38 -11.78 7.34
C TYR A 106 -8.69 -12.30 6.74
N ILE A 107 -9.25 -11.60 5.75
CA ILE A 107 -10.51 -11.98 5.08
C ILE A 107 -10.36 -13.31 4.34
N GLU A 108 -9.23 -13.54 3.65
CA GLU A 108 -8.93 -14.81 2.98
C GLU A 108 -8.89 -15.97 3.99
N ARG A 109 -8.43 -15.71 5.22
CA ARG A 109 -8.25 -16.70 6.29
C ARG A 109 -9.40 -16.82 7.28
N LEU A 110 -10.55 -16.20 7.05
CA LEU A 110 -11.67 -16.17 8.02
C LEU A 110 -12.04 -17.53 8.63
N ASP A 111 -11.99 -18.63 7.87
CA ASP A 111 -12.33 -19.96 8.37
C ASP A 111 -11.28 -20.60 9.30
N HIS A 112 -10.07 -20.04 9.35
CA HIS A 112 -8.89 -20.66 9.95
C HIS A 112 -7.93 -19.58 10.51
N LEU A 113 -8.51 -18.56 11.14
CA LEU A 113 -7.77 -17.48 11.77
C LEU A 113 -6.88 -17.99 12.91
N SER A 114 -5.61 -17.62 12.86
CA SER A 114 -4.69 -17.81 13.97
C SER A 114 -4.61 -16.56 14.85
N GLU A 115 -4.10 -16.73 16.07
CA GLU A 115 -3.79 -15.61 16.97
C GLU A 115 -2.83 -14.60 16.31
N HIS A 116 -1.88 -15.09 15.51
CA HIS A 116 -0.98 -14.24 14.74
C HIS A 116 -1.75 -13.34 13.75
N ASN A 117 -2.79 -13.85 13.07
CA ASN A 117 -3.59 -13.04 12.15
C ASN A 117 -4.35 -11.92 12.88
N ARG A 118 -4.86 -12.20 14.09
CA ARG A 118 -5.54 -11.20 14.93
C ARG A 118 -4.56 -10.11 15.38
N GLN A 119 -3.39 -10.50 15.87
CA GLN A 119 -2.35 -9.55 16.29
C GLN A 119 -1.85 -8.69 15.14
N ALA A 120 -1.67 -9.27 13.95
CA ALA A 120 -1.30 -8.53 12.74
C ALA A 120 -2.33 -7.45 12.42
N VAL A 121 -3.63 -7.77 12.49
CA VAL A 121 -4.72 -6.80 12.29
C VAL A 121 -4.70 -5.69 13.34
N THR A 122 -4.48 -6.03 14.62
CA THR A 122 -4.39 -5.01 15.69
C THR A 122 -3.20 -4.07 15.45
N GLN A 123 -2.02 -4.60 15.14
CA GLN A 123 -0.82 -3.80 14.86
C GLN A 123 -1.02 -2.90 13.64
N ALA A 124 -1.59 -3.44 12.55
CA ALA A 124 -1.91 -2.66 11.37
C ALA A 124 -2.92 -1.54 11.67
N THR A 125 -3.88 -1.79 12.58
CA THR A 125 -4.86 -0.78 12.99
C THR A 125 -4.19 0.38 13.71
N GLU A 126 -3.27 0.08 14.63
CA GLU A 126 -2.52 1.10 15.38
C GLU A 126 -1.63 1.91 14.44
N ALA A 127 -0.93 1.25 13.53
CA ALA A 127 -0.06 1.87 12.54
C ALA A 127 -0.84 2.83 11.61
N VAL A 128 -1.96 2.36 11.04
CA VAL A 128 -2.81 3.21 10.19
C VAL A 128 -3.39 4.40 10.96
N LYS A 129 -3.77 4.22 12.24
CA LYS A 129 -4.22 5.34 13.08
C LYS A 129 -3.11 6.34 13.39
N SER A 130 -1.85 5.88 13.49
CA SER A 130 -0.71 6.74 13.77
C SER A 130 -0.43 7.75 12.67
N ILE A 131 -0.86 7.47 11.42
CA ILE A 131 -0.78 8.40 10.29
C ILE A 131 -1.45 9.75 10.59
N ALA A 132 -2.59 9.72 11.29
CA ALA A 132 -3.34 10.93 11.64
C ALA A 132 -2.78 11.64 12.88
N ALA A 133 -1.93 10.97 13.66
CA ALA A 133 -1.26 11.57 14.80
C ALA A 133 -0.01 12.30 14.32
N ALA A 134 0.05 13.62 14.51
CA ALA A 134 1.18 14.46 14.12
C ALA A 134 2.49 14.19 14.91
N ASP A 135 2.64 13.02 15.53
CA ASP A 135 3.76 12.66 16.40
C ASP A 135 4.83 11.84 15.67
N LYS A 136 6.09 12.09 16.02
CA LYS A 136 7.29 11.65 15.28
C LYS A 136 7.61 10.14 15.34
N ASP A 137 6.87 9.38 16.15
CA ASP A 137 7.03 7.93 16.23
C ASP A 137 5.91 7.25 15.44
N THR A 138 6.00 7.33 14.10
CA THR A 138 5.13 6.57 13.20
C THR A 138 5.34 5.08 13.46
N VAL A 139 4.30 4.44 14.00
CA VAL A 139 4.26 2.99 14.13
C VAL A 139 4.00 2.46 12.73
N HIS A 140 4.92 1.65 12.21
CA HIS A 140 4.75 1.00 10.91
C HIS A 140 4.11 -0.38 11.07
N VAL A 141 3.31 -0.80 10.08
CA VAL A 141 2.83 -2.19 9.97
C VAL A 141 4.05 -3.11 9.91
N ALA A 142 4.36 -3.75 11.03
CA ALA A 142 5.41 -4.76 11.12
C ALA A 142 4.94 -6.16 10.69
N ALA A 143 3.63 -6.34 10.52
CA ALA A 143 3.05 -7.61 10.08
C ALA A 143 3.44 -7.92 8.63
N GLN A 144 3.82 -9.18 8.38
CA GLN A 144 4.02 -9.71 7.02
C GLN A 144 2.74 -10.45 6.58
N PRO A 145 1.77 -9.78 5.93
CA PRO A 145 0.59 -10.46 5.40
C PRO A 145 1.00 -11.42 4.28
N PHE A 146 0.24 -12.50 4.10
CA PHE A 146 0.39 -13.29 2.89
C PHE A 146 -0.02 -12.45 1.68
N ILE A 147 0.89 -12.30 0.73
CA ILE A 147 0.66 -11.57 -0.51
C ILE A 147 0.21 -12.56 -1.59
N SER A 148 -0.99 -12.33 -2.14
CA SER A 148 -1.50 -13.16 -3.24
C SER A 148 -0.56 -13.13 -4.46
N LYS A 149 -0.59 -14.19 -5.28
CA LYS A 149 0.24 -14.28 -6.50
C LYS A 149 -0.02 -13.11 -7.45
N GLU A 150 -1.26 -12.71 -7.63
CA GLU A 150 -1.69 -11.60 -8.47
C GLU A 150 -1.11 -10.28 -7.95
N THR A 151 -1.17 -10.08 -6.62
CA THR A 151 -0.62 -8.90 -5.97
C THR A 151 0.90 -8.86 -6.14
N TYR A 152 1.58 -10.00 -5.98
CA TYR A 152 3.02 -10.12 -6.23
C TYR A 152 3.39 -9.81 -7.69
N GLN A 153 2.63 -10.32 -8.65
CA GLN A 153 2.86 -10.06 -10.07
C GLN A 153 2.68 -8.58 -10.43
N ALA A 154 1.66 -7.93 -9.87
CA ALA A 154 1.43 -6.50 -10.05
C ALA A 154 2.59 -5.68 -9.46
N LEU A 155 3.05 -6.02 -8.25
CA LEU A 155 4.22 -5.39 -7.63
C LEU A 155 5.48 -5.58 -8.48
N ALA A 156 5.74 -6.79 -8.95
CA ALA A 156 6.89 -7.07 -9.81
C ALA A 156 6.85 -6.28 -11.12
N ALA A 157 5.67 -6.16 -11.74
CA ALA A 157 5.49 -5.35 -12.95
C ALA A 157 5.80 -3.87 -12.69
N LYS A 158 5.32 -3.32 -11.57
CA LYS A 158 5.57 -1.91 -11.21
C LYS A 158 7.04 -1.64 -10.90
N ILE A 159 7.70 -2.56 -10.19
CA ILE A 159 9.14 -2.48 -9.93
C ILE A 159 9.93 -2.47 -11.25
N ASN A 160 9.57 -3.35 -12.19
CA ASN A 160 10.21 -3.38 -13.51
C ASN A 160 9.99 -2.06 -14.26
N GLU A 161 8.78 -1.49 -14.23
CA GLU A 161 8.50 -0.19 -14.87
C GLU A 161 9.39 0.93 -14.31
N VAL A 162 9.54 1.02 -12.98
CA VAL A 162 10.40 2.02 -12.32
C VAL A 162 11.87 1.83 -12.71
N ILE A 163 12.35 0.59 -12.69
CA ILE A 163 13.73 0.25 -13.06
C ILE A 163 13.99 0.56 -14.54
N GLU A 164 13.08 0.17 -15.44
CA GLU A 164 13.22 0.42 -16.88
C GLU A 164 13.19 1.91 -17.20
N THR A 165 12.31 2.67 -16.56
CA THR A 165 12.24 4.13 -16.73
C THR A 165 13.56 4.78 -16.32
N SER A 166 14.09 4.41 -15.16
CA SER A 166 15.38 4.91 -14.66
C SER A 166 16.53 4.51 -15.57
N ARG A 167 16.56 3.25 -16.03
CA ARG A 167 17.56 2.73 -16.97
C ARG A 167 17.55 3.51 -18.29
N ASN A 168 16.37 3.75 -18.85
CA ASN A 168 16.21 4.46 -20.12
C ASN A 168 16.71 5.91 -20.01
N GLN A 169 16.41 6.61 -18.91
CA GLN A 169 16.93 7.96 -18.68
C GLN A 169 18.46 7.98 -18.57
N ILE A 170 19.05 7.01 -17.86
CA ILE A 170 20.52 6.88 -17.76
C ILE A 170 21.13 6.59 -19.13
N GLU A 171 20.58 5.62 -19.89
CA GLU A 171 21.05 5.29 -21.23
C GLU A 171 20.93 6.47 -22.20
N GLU A 172 19.84 7.22 -22.14
CA GLU A 172 19.63 8.40 -22.96
C GLU A 172 20.64 9.50 -22.64
N HIS A 173 20.91 9.77 -21.36
CA HIS A 173 21.92 10.74 -20.95
C HIS A 173 23.34 10.32 -21.37
N ILE A 174 23.66 9.03 -21.32
CA ILE A 174 24.95 8.50 -21.82
C ILE A 174 25.08 8.72 -23.34
N ARG A 175 23.99 8.54 -24.10
CA ARG A 175 23.99 8.70 -25.56
C ARG A 175 23.94 10.17 -25.98
N ASN A 176 23.27 11.01 -25.20
CA ASN A 176 23.11 12.43 -25.44
C ASN A 176 23.28 13.20 -24.12
N PRO A 177 24.49 13.71 -23.82
CA PRO A 177 24.77 14.45 -22.58
C PRO A 177 23.92 15.72 -22.40
N GLU A 178 23.33 16.26 -23.48
CA GLU A 178 22.43 17.43 -23.42
C GLU A 178 20.98 17.05 -23.09
N ALA A 179 20.64 15.75 -23.04
CA ALA A 179 19.32 15.30 -22.66
C ALA A 179 19.04 15.60 -21.16
N PRO A 180 17.80 16.00 -20.81
CA PRO A 180 17.43 16.24 -19.42
C PRO A 180 17.65 14.98 -18.58
N PHE A 181 18.53 15.07 -17.57
CA PHE A 181 18.83 13.97 -16.67
C PHE A 181 18.41 14.32 -15.25
N ASN A 182 17.24 13.82 -14.84
CA ASN A 182 16.67 14.13 -13.53
C ASN A 182 17.15 13.12 -12.48
N THR A 183 18.37 13.34 -12.01
CA THR A 183 19.03 12.53 -10.98
C THR A 183 18.25 12.49 -9.67
N ALA A 184 17.59 13.59 -9.30
CA ALA A 184 16.78 13.66 -8.09
C ALA A 184 15.62 12.66 -8.14
N THR A 185 14.91 12.57 -9.28
CA THR A 185 13.82 11.60 -9.47
C THR A 185 14.31 10.16 -9.42
N ILE A 186 15.47 9.85 -10.02
CA ILE A 186 16.04 8.49 -10.00
C ILE A 186 16.46 8.10 -8.58
N ILE A 187 17.12 9.01 -7.86
CA ILE A 187 17.55 8.76 -6.47
C ILE A 187 16.34 8.50 -5.57
N GLU A 188 15.27 9.27 -5.72
CA GLU A 188 14.06 9.11 -4.92
C GLU A 188 13.35 7.78 -5.22
N ALA A 189 13.16 7.44 -6.49
CA ALA A 189 12.60 6.14 -6.89
C ALA A 189 13.43 4.96 -6.33
N ASN A 190 14.76 5.09 -6.31
CA ASN A 190 15.63 4.08 -5.71
C ASN A 190 15.46 3.98 -4.19
N LYS A 191 15.23 5.08 -3.47
CA LYS A 191 14.94 5.03 -2.02
C LYS A 191 13.62 4.33 -1.72
N ASP A 192 12.59 4.60 -2.53
CA ASP A 192 11.29 3.93 -2.40
C ASP A 192 11.42 2.42 -2.60
N LEU A 193 12.13 2.01 -3.66
CA LEU A 193 12.42 0.60 -3.92
C LEU A 193 13.27 -0.05 -2.83
N ILE A 194 14.27 0.64 -2.28
CA ILE A 194 15.07 0.14 -1.15
C ILE A 194 14.18 -0.10 0.07
N SER A 195 13.31 0.85 0.41
CA SER A 195 12.38 0.74 1.54
C SER A 195 11.42 -0.43 1.34
N PHE A 196 10.88 -0.58 0.13
CA PHE A 196 10.05 -1.73 -0.24
C PHE A 196 10.80 -3.06 -0.10
N PHE A 197 12.03 -3.15 -0.63
CA PHE A 197 12.83 -4.37 -0.51
C PHE A 197 13.27 -4.68 0.92
N ALA A 198 13.33 -3.68 1.81
CA ALA A 198 13.58 -3.90 3.23
C ALA A 198 12.41 -4.62 3.89
N VAL A 199 11.17 -4.26 3.55
CA VAL A 199 9.94 -4.96 4.01
C VAL A 199 9.96 -6.43 3.58
N LEU A 200 10.47 -6.72 2.37
CA LEU A 200 10.58 -8.09 1.85
C LEU A 200 11.89 -8.80 2.24
N GLU A 201 12.74 -8.18 3.07
CA GLU A 201 14.06 -8.69 3.46
C GLU A 201 15.02 -9.01 2.30
N LEU A 202 14.83 -8.38 1.13
CA LEU A 202 15.62 -8.61 -0.08
C LEU A 202 16.88 -7.74 -0.09
N LYS A 203 17.95 -8.20 0.57
CA LYS A 203 19.20 -7.42 0.76
C LYS A 203 19.98 -7.12 -0.52
N THR A 204 20.04 -8.06 -1.45
CA THR A 204 20.81 -7.89 -2.70
C THR A 204 20.32 -6.73 -3.57
N PRO A 205 19.03 -6.63 -3.91
CA PRO A 205 18.54 -5.49 -4.70
C PRO A 205 18.68 -4.16 -3.95
N GLN A 206 18.54 -4.13 -2.62
CA GLN A 206 18.81 -2.92 -1.83
C GLN A 206 20.24 -2.42 -2.04
N ALA A 207 21.23 -3.31 -1.93
CA ALA A 207 22.64 -2.94 -2.08
C ALA A 207 22.95 -2.42 -3.49
N LEU A 208 22.37 -3.00 -4.53
CA LEU A 208 22.54 -2.55 -5.91
C LEU A 208 21.98 -1.13 -6.13
N LEU A 209 20.77 -0.85 -5.64
CA LEU A 209 20.17 0.49 -5.74
C LEU A 209 20.96 1.54 -4.94
N GLN A 210 21.50 1.16 -3.77
CA GLN A 210 22.38 2.03 -2.99
C GLN A 210 23.67 2.36 -3.76
N GLN A 211 24.27 1.38 -4.44
CA GLN A 211 25.45 1.60 -5.29
C GLN A 211 25.14 2.52 -6.47
N ILE A 212 23.99 2.34 -7.13
CA ILE A 212 23.54 3.22 -8.22
C ILE A 212 23.39 4.66 -7.72
N ASN A 213 22.75 4.87 -6.57
CA ASN A 213 22.63 6.21 -5.97
C ASN A 213 23.99 6.84 -5.68
N GLN A 214 24.95 6.08 -5.12
CA GLN A 214 26.30 6.57 -4.88
C GLN A 214 27.03 6.96 -6.18
N GLN A 215 26.90 6.17 -7.23
CA GLN A 215 27.51 6.46 -8.53
C GLN A 215 26.92 7.71 -9.20
N ILE A 216 25.59 7.85 -9.17
CA ILE A 216 24.92 9.06 -9.70
C ILE A 216 25.38 10.30 -8.94
N SER A 217 25.44 10.25 -7.59
CA SER A 217 25.90 11.37 -6.78
C SER A 217 27.38 11.72 -7.00
N ALA A 218 28.24 10.71 -7.23
CA ALA A 218 29.66 10.93 -7.51
C ALA A 218 29.87 11.63 -8.87
N GLN A 219 29.14 11.21 -9.91
CA GLN A 219 29.21 11.83 -11.24
C GLN A 219 28.76 13.30 -11.25
N LEU A 220 27.83 13.67 -10.37
CA LEU A 220 27.40 15.06 -10.16
C LEU A 220 28.43 15.92 -9.40
N SER A 221 29.32 15.29 -8.63
CA SER A 221 30.33 15.98 -7.83
C SER A 221 31.61 16.31 -8.61
N GLU A 222 31.78 15.71 -9.80
CA GLU A 222 32.90 15.92 -10.70
C GLU A 222 32.60 16.95 -11.82
N GLN A 223 31.39 17.51 -11.85
CA GLN A 223 30.97 18.65 -12.70
C GLN A 223 31.14 19.98 -11.97
#